data_AF-A0A3C1BGH2-F1
#
_entry.id   AF-A0A3C1BGH2-F1
#
_cell.length_a   1.000
_cell.length_b   1.000
_cell.length_c   1.000
_cell.angle_alpha   90.00
_cell.angle_beta   90.00
_cell.angle_gamma   90.00
#
_symmetry.space_group_name_H-M   'P 1'
#
loop_
_entity.id
_entity.type
_entity.pdbx_description
1 polymer ?
#
loop_
_entity_poly.entity_id
_entity_poly.type
_entity_poly.pdbx_seq_one_letter_code
_entity_poly.pdbx_strand_id
1 'polypeptide(L)'
;HCVGDVKQSIYKFRKVNPVNFLNYSIRQKLLTLKLTNNYRSCQAIVDVCNAFGTSGQSIIGLQKQKINQPIVLWEYDEKSFNQLPLKFEQLIRDNNLNISCSAILARGKTTFDSLKSQSKNSKYNKSELIAMALDTWANSPKNTENLTLSLKFMGQAICYLAYDGHGDYKNQHCPLNSDAVSWRLLLRALLNDGVKICPFKVDGNDVLWPKWVLSLKSYLESSWQQLPQPQNQFADIKGKIRAPDNSKTLPVRGISDLVTVQNNIRTTTIHSVKGESLEAVLLLSHPNKQSKGGHYSHWIAENVSEGEHIRFAYVACSRPMHSLVLATPKLNKKERADLQKIGFISDSNN
;
A
#
# COMPACT_ATOMS: atom_id res chain seq x y z
N HIS A 1 -20.51 24.64 26.35
CA HIS A 1 -19.07 24.31 26.49
C HIS A 1 -18.54 23.89 25.14
N CYS A 2 -17.29 24.21 24.79
CA CYS A 2 -16.67 23.83 23.52
C CYS A 2 -15.47 22.92 23.81
N VAL A 3 -15.33 21.84 23.06
CA VAL A 3 -14.21 20.89 23.20
C VAL A 3 -13.56 20.71 21.84
N GLY A 4 -12.23 20.79 21.78
CA GLY A 4 -11.50 20.60 20.53
C GLY A 4 -9.99 20.69 20.69
N ASP A 5 -9.28 20.20 19.67
CA ASP A 5 -7.82 20.29 19.57
C ASP A 5 -7.48 21.03 18.26
N VAL A 6 -6.95 22.25 18.41
CA VAL A 6 -6.52 23.10 17.30
C VAL A 6 -5.45 22.43 16.45
N LYS A 7 -4.56 21.62 17.06
CA LYS A 7 -3.49 20.89 16.36
C LYS A 7 -4.04 19.78 15.47
N GLN A 8 -5.30 19.37 15.66
CA GLN A 8 -5.96 18.39 14.79
C GLN A 8 -6.87 19.02 13.72
N SER A 9 -6.82 20.35 13.53
CA SER A 9 -7.59 21.02 12.48
C SER A 9 -6.97 20.85 11.10
N ILE A 10 -7.37 19.78 10.39
CA ILE A 10 -6.83 19.38 9.08
C ILE A 10 -7.87 19.45 7.94
N TYR A 11 -8.97 20.18 8.13
CA TYR A 11 -10.06 20.31 7.13
C TYR A 11 -10.13 21.71 6.52
N LYS A 12 -8.99 22.39 6.28
CA LYS A 12 -9.00 23.76 5.70
C LYS A 12 -9.73 23.82 4.35
N PHE A 13 -9.66 22.75 3.55
CA PHE A 13 -10.40 22.63 2.30
C PHE A 13 -11.94 22.68 2.47
N ARG A 14 -12.45 22.39 3.67
CA ARG A 14 -13.87 22.60 4.05
C ARG A 14 -14.09 23.93 4.76
N LYS A 15 -13.19 24.91 4.56
CA LYS A 15 -13.21 26.25 5.18
C LYS A 15 -13.13 26.24 6.72
N VAL A 16 -12.57 25.17 7.32
CA VAL A 16 -12.31 25.13 8.77
C VAL A 16 -11.03 25.90 9.08
N ASN A 17 -11.14 26.96 9.89
CA ASN A 17 -10.00 27.77 10.33
C ASN A 17 -9.90 27.78 11.86
N PRO A 18 -8.86 27.18 12.47
CA PRO A 18 -8.70 27.16 13.92
C PRO A 18 -8.50 28.55 14.53
N VAL A 19 -7.96 29.52 13.77
CA VAL A 19 -7.78 30.90 14.23
C VAL A 19 -9.12 31.55 14.55
N ASN A 20 -10.17 31.26 13.77
CA ASN A 20 -11.51 31.80 14.03
C ASN A 20 -12.07 31.29 15.36
N PHE A 21 -11.83 30.02 15.68
CA PHE A 21 -12.24 29.43 16.96
C PHE A 21 -11.48 30.07 18.13
N LEU A 22 -10.17 30.26 18.00
CA LEU A 22 -9.36 30.92 19.03
C LEU A 22 -9.82 32.37 19.26
N ASN A 23 -10.03 33.15 18.18
CA ASN A 23 -10.53 34.52 18.26
C ASN A 23 -11.92 34.59 18.89
N TYR A 24 -12.80 33.64 18.57
CA TYR A 24 -14.12 33.53 19.19
C TYR A 24 -13.99 33.26 20.69
N SER A 25 -13.15 32.31 21.10
CA SER A 25 -12.91 31.97 22.51
C SER A 25 -12.43 33.17 23.32
N ILE A 26 -11.49 33.96 22.77
CA ILE A 26 -10.98 35.18 23.39
C ILE A 26 -12.09 36.23 23.50
N ARG A 27 -12.83 36.48 22.41
CA ARG A 27 -13.91 37.48 22.39
C ARG A 27 -15.02 37.18 23.39
N GLN A 28 -15.37 35.90 23.53
CA GLN A 28 -16.41 35.44 24.46
C GLN A 28 -15.88 35.22 25.89
N LYS A 29 -14.59 35.52 26.16
CA LYS A 29 -13.94 35.35 27.47
C LYS A 29 -14.12 33.95 28.07
N LEU A 30 -14.05 32.92 27.23
CA LEU A 30 -14.22 31.54 27.68
C LEU A 30 -13.04 31.10 28.57
N LEU A 31 -13.35 30.46 29.71
CA LEU A 31 -12.34 29.79 30.52
C LEU A 31 -11.76 28.60 29.74
N THR A 32 -10.44 28.62 29.52
CA THR A 32 -9.74 27.55 28.82
C THR A 32 -9.17 26.54 29.81
N LEU A 33 -9.69 25.31 29.77
CA LEU A 33 -9.18 24.18 30.53
C LEU A 33 -8.37 23.27 29.60
N LYS A 34 -7.16 22.88 30.01
CA LYS A 34 -6.25 22.03 29.23
C LYS A 34 -6.30 20.59 29.75
N LEU A 35 -6.45 19.63 28.84
CA LEU A 35 -6.30 18.21 29.13
C LEU A 35 -4.95 17.75 28.59
N THR A 36 -4.02 17.44 29.49
CA THR A 36 -2.62 17.12 29.13
C THR A 36 -2.28 15.64 29.23
N ASN A 37 -3.15 14.81 29.81
CA ASN A 37 -2.93 13.37 29.92
C ASN A 37 -3.43 12.67 28.64
N ASN A 38 -2.51 12.00 27.94
CA ASN A 38 -2.79 11.18 26.78
C ASN A 38 -2.84 9.70 27.20
N TYR A 39 -4.03 9.12 27.12
CA TYR A 39 -4.28 7.72 27.47
C TYR A 39 -4.17 6.76 26.27
N ARG A 40 -3.90 7.28 25.06
CA ARG A 40 -3.80 6.47 23.84
C ARG A 40 -2.37 5.99 23.62
N SER A 41 -1.41 6.90 23.62
CA SER A 41 -0.07 6.69 23.08
C SER A 41 0.97 6.62 24.19
N CYS A 42 1.99 5.78 24.01
CA CYS A 42 3.12 5.73 24.93
C CYS A 42 3.92 7.05 24.93
N GLN A 43 4.70 7.29 25.98
CA GLN A 43 5.42 8.56 26.16
C GLN A 43 6.31 8.91 24.95
N ALA A 44 7.03 7.93 24.38
CA ALA A 44 7.88 8.16 23.22
C ALA A 44 7.13 8.73 22.00
N ILE A 45 5.88 8.28 21.76
CA ILE A 45 5.04 8.81 20.67
C ILE A 45 4.52 10.20 21.03
N VAL A 46 4.18 10.42 22.30
CA VAL A 46 3.72 11.72 22.81
C VAL A 46 4.84 12.77 22.71
N ASP A 47 6.09 12.39 22.95
CA ASP A 47 7.26 13.28 22.83
C ASP A 47 7.45 13.76 21.38
N VAL A 48 7.34 12.84 20.40
CA VAL A 48 7.32 13.19 18.97
C VAL A 48 6.17 14.16 18.67
N CYS A 49 4.98 13.93 19.23
CA CYS A 49 3.83 14.81 19.04
C CYS A 49 4.01 16.19 19.69
N ASN A 50 4.68 16.26 20.84
CA ASN A 50 5.03 17.51 21.52
C ASN A 50 6.02 18.33 20.69
N ALA A 51 6.98 17.68 20.00
CA ALA A 51 7.95 18.33 19.13
C ALA A 51 7.33 19.03 17.90
N PHE A 52 6.18 18.56 17.41
CA PHE A 52 5.43 19.26 16.34
C PHE A 52 4.63 20.49 16.81
N GLY A 53 4.66 20.82 18.11
CA GLY A 53 3.91 21.93 18.68
C GLY A 53 4.79 23.11 19.10
N THR A 54 4.29 24.33 18.93
CA THR A 54 4.83 25.52 19.59
C THR A 54 4.37 25.60 21.04
N SER A 55 5.33 25.94 21.91
CA SER A 55 5.29 26.40 23.30
C SER A 55 3.99 26.19 24.10
N GLY A 56 4.02 25.31 25.10
CA GLY A 56 2.93 25.09 26.04
C GLY A 56 3.25 24.00 27.06
N GLN A 57 2.29 23.69 27.94
CA GLN A 57 2.38 22.58 28.89
C GLN A 57 2.41 21.26 28.12
N SER A 58 3.46 20.46 28.34
CA SER A 58 3.68 19.21 27.62
C SER A 58 2.57 18.19 27.88
N ILE A 59 2.16 17.50 26.83
CA ILE A 59 1.26 16.35 26.94
C ILE A 59 2.08 15.19 27.55
N ILE A 60 1.47 14.44 28.47
CA ILE A 60 2.09 13.30 29.15
C ILE A 60 1.39 12.03 28.65
N GLY A 61 2.17 11.08 28.14
CA GLY A 61 1.68 9.76 27.73
C GLY A 61 1.56 8.83 28.92
N LEU A 62 0.37 8.27 29.11
CA LEU A 62 0.07 7.34 30.20
C LEU A 62 -0.08 5.89 29.72
N GLN A 63 -0.09 5.67 28.40
CA GLN A 63 -0.11 4.31 27.86
C GLN A 63 1.24 3.63 28.11
N LYS A 64 1.19 2.40 28.64
CA LYS A 64 2.41 1.61 28.85
C LYS A 64 3.08 1.32 27.51
N GLN A 65 4.39 1.51 27.46
CA GLN A 65 5.20 1.12 26.33
C GLN A 65 5.24 -0.41 26.22
N LYS A 66 4.77 -0.94 25.09
CA LYS A 66 4.70 -2.38 24.81
C LYS A 66 5.95 -2.90 24.09
N ILE A 67 6.67 -2.03 23.38
CA ILE A 67 7.78 -2.40 22.49
C ILE A 67 9.05 -1.60 22.83
N ASN A 68 10.22 -2.17 22.56
CA ASN A 68 11.51 -1.55 22.93
C ASN A 68 11.81 -0.28 22.14
N GLN A 69 11.50 -0.27 20.84
CA GLN A 69 11.73 0.88 19.97
C GLN A 69 10.41 1.37 19.34
N PRO A 70 9.63 2.21 20.05
CA PRO A 70 8.35 2.74 19.57
C PRO A 70 8.46 3.63 18.35
N ILE A 71 9.59 4.34 18.19
CA ILE A 71 9.78 5.34 17.13
C ILE A 71 10.93 4.91 16.22
N VAL A 72 10.64 4.75 14.94
CA VAL A 72 11.61 4.28 13.94
C VAL A 72 11.60 5.17 12.71
N LEU A 73 12.80 5.44 12.18
CA LEU A 73 13.03 6.09 10.90
C LEU A 73 13.52 5.06 9.88
N TRP A 74 12.78 4.92 8.78
CA TRP A 74 13.18 4.16 7.62
C TRP A 74 13.48 5.08 6.44
N GLU A 75 14.51 4.73 5.69
CA GLU A 75 14.88 5.42 4.45
C GLU A 75 14.72 4.47 3.27
N TYR A 76 14.02 4.91 2.23
CA TYR A 76 13.79 4.13 1.03
C TYR A 76 14.33 4.82 -0.23
N ASP A 77 14.47 4.03 -1.28
CA ASP A 77 14.66 4.43 -2.67
C ASP A 77 13.59 3.76 -3.56
N GLU A 78 13.68 3.96 -4.87
CA GLU A 78 12.72 3.41 -5.83
C GLU A 78 12.63 1.87 -5.80
N LYS A 79 13.69 1.17 -5.41
CA LYS A 79 13.75 -0.30 -5.38
C LYS A 79 13.18 -0.86 -4.07
N SER A 80 13.45 -0.19 -2.96
CA SER A 80 13.06 -0.63 -1.60
C SER A 80 11.67 -0.17 -1.18
N PHE A 81 11.08 0.86 -1.82
CA PHE A 81 9.77 1.39 -1.43
C PHE A 81 8.65 0.34 -1.37
N ASN A 82 8.65 -0.60 -2.32
CA ASN A 82 7.63 -1.65 -2.39
C ASN A 82 7.78 -2.74 -1.31
N GLN A 83 8.93 -2.79 -0.64
CA GLN A 83 9.18 -3.73 0.46
C GLN A 83 8.70 -3.18 1.81
N LEU A 84 8.39 -1.88 1.90
CA LEU A 84 7.95 -1.24 3.14
C LEU A 84 6.72 -1.90 3.79
N PRO A 85 5.67 -2.32 3.05
CA PRO A 85 4.55 -3.03 3.65
C PRO A 85 4.94 -4.36 4.30
N LEU A 86 5.78 -5.15 3.63
CA LEU A 86 6.28 -6.43 4.17
C LEU A 86 7.19 -6.20 5.38
N LYS A 87 8.10 -5.22 5.31
CA LYS A 87 8.96 -4.83 6.44
C LYS A 87 8.11 -4.39 7.65
N PHE A 88 7.02 -3.66 7.41
CA PHE A 88 6.11 -3.22 8.45
C PHE A 88 5.26 -4.34 9.04
N GLU A 89 4.79 -5.27 8.21
CA GLU A 89 4.11 -6.47 8.67
C GLU A 89 4.99 -7.32 9.58
N GLN A 90 6.27 -7.49 9.21
CA GLN A 90 7.24 -8.21 10.04
C GLN A 90 7.44 -7.49 11.39
N LEU A 91 7.62 -6.16 11.39
CA LEU A 91 7.74 -5.37 12.62
C LEU A 91 6.53 -5.55 13.54
N ILE A 92 5.31 -5.54 12.99
CA ILE A 92 4.07 -5.76 13.75
C ILE A 92 4.07 -7.16 14.37
N ARG A 93 4.41 -8.20 13.60
CA ARG A 93 4.44 -9.60 14.05
C ARG A 93 5.49 -9.82 15.15
N ASP A 94 6.72 -9.34 14.94
CA ASP A 94 7.83 -9.49 15.88
C ASP A 94 7.53 -8.86 17.26
N ASN A 95 6.69 -7.83 17.26
CA ASN A 95 6.28 -7.11 18.47
C ASN A 95 4.90 -7.55 19.01
N ASN A 96 4.30 -8.62 18.46
CA ASN A 96 2.97 -9.11 18.83
C ASN A 96 1.90 -8.00 18.83
N LEU A 97 1.93 -7.15 17.80
CA LEU A 97 0.94 -6.10 17.56
C LEU A 97 -0.15 -6.62 16.60
N ASN A 98 -1.34 -6.04 16.67
CA ASN A 98 -2.48 -6.44 15.86
C ASN A 98 -2.44 -5.77 14.47
N ILE A 99 -2.30 -6.59 13.42
CA ILE A 99 -2.33 -6.16 12.02
C ILE A 99 -3.62 -5.42 11.66
N SER A 100 -4.78 -5.89 12.14
CA SER A 100 -6.08 -5.28 11.84
C SER A 100 -6.28 -3.91 12.52
N CYS A 101 -5.52 -3.67 13.60
CA CYS A 101 -5.44 -2.37 14.28
C CYS A 101 -4.22 -1.55 13.82
N SER A 102 -3.62 -1.85 12.67
CA SER A 102 -2.47 -1.15 12.13
C SER A 102 -2.76 -0.54 10.76
N ALA A 103 -2.05 0.53 10.40
CA ALA A 103 -2.27 1.18 9.10
C ALA A 103 -1.01 1.80 8.50
N ILE A 104 -0.96 1.79 7.16
CA ILE A 104 -0.01 2.55 6.35
C ILE A 104 -0.68 3.85 5.91
N LEU A 105 -0.08 4.98 6.29
CA LEU A 105 -0.62 6.32 6.12
C LEU A 105 0.20 7.15 5.16
N ALA A 106 -0.46 8.03 4.42
CA ALA A 106 0.16 9.08 3.64
C ALA A 106 -0.79 10.27 3.50
N ARG A 107 -0.27 11.42 3.10
CA ARG A 107 -1.10 12.62 2.91
C ARG A 107 -2.13 12.45 1.79
N GLY A 108 -1.72 11.87 0.67
CA GLY A 108 -2.52 11.74 -0.54
C GLY A 108 -2.46 10.32 -1.09
N LYS A 109 -3.52 9.92 -1.80
CA LYS A 109 -3.60 8.58 -2.39
C LYS A 109 -2.47 8.31 -3.40
N THR A 110 -1.95 9.34 -4.04
CA THR A 110 -0.83 9.27 -5.00
C THR A 110 0.48 8.81 -4.37
N THR A 111 0.69 8.98 -3.06
CA THR A 111 1.88 8.40 -2.39
C THR A 111 1.80 6.88 -2.38
N PHE A 112 0.59 6.35 -2.23
CA PHE A 112 0.35 4.94 -2.41
C PHE A 112 0.32 4.55 -3.87
N ASP A 113 0.24 5.49 -4.81
CA ASP A 113 0.26 5.11 -6.21
C ASP A 113 1.53 4.36 -6.53
N SER A 114 2.66 4.52 -5.81
CA SER A 114 3.88 3.70 -5.95
C SER A 114 3.82 2.34 -5.24
N LEU A 115 3.19 2.24 -4.06
CA LEU A 115 2.88 0.94 -3.42
C LEU A 115 1.84 0.16 -4.25
N LYS A 116 1.02 0.92 -4.96
CA LYS A 116 0.08 0.49 -5.96
C LYS A 116 0.67 0.66 -7.36
N SER A 117 1.92 1.08 -7.61
CA SER A 117 2.42 1.43 -9.00
C SER A 117 3.01 0.20 -9.64
N GLN A 118 2.32 -0.89 -9.38
CA GLN A 118 2.14 -1.95 -10.34
C GLN A 118 0.70 -1.96 -10.90
N SER A 119 -0.12 -0.94 -10.61
CA SER A 119 -1.58 -0.94 -10.80
C SER A 119 -2.16 0.27 -11.57
N LYS A 120 -1.36 1.08 -12.26
CA LYS A 120 -1.87 1.98 -13.31
C LYS A 120 -1.07 1.82 -14.59
N ASN A 121 -1.71 1.15 -15.55
CA ASN A 121 -1.32 0.82 -16.92
C ASN A 121 -0.15 -0.18 -17.07
N SER A 122 -0.53 -1.46 -17.17
CA SER A 122 0.23 -2.55 -17.80
C SER A 122 1.63 -2.85 -17.21
N LYS A 123 1.72 -3.43 -16.00
CA LYS A 123 3.03 -3.92 -15.51
C LYS A 123 3.31 -5.38 -15.87
N TYR A 124 2.28 -6.23 -15.81
CA TYR A 124 2.40 -7.61 -16.25
C TYR A 124 1.92 -7.73 -17.67
N ASN A 125 2.76 -8.29 -18.52
CA ASN A 125 2.33 -8.72 -19.83
C ASN A 125 1.32 -9.88 -19.69
N LYS A 126 0.69 -10.26 -20.80
CA LYS A 126 -0.38 -11.25 -20.79
C LYS A 126 0.13 -12.63 -20.33
N SER A 127 1.39 -12.94 -20.60
CA SER A 127 2.04 -14.18 -20.17
C SER A 127 2.32 -14.19 -18.66
N GLU A 128 2.74 -13.07 -18.08
CA GLU A 128 2.91 -12.92 -16.62
C GLU A 128 1.59 -13.06 -15.87
N LEU A 129 0.54 -12.43 -16.37
CA LEU A 129 -0.80 -12.55 -15.79
C LEU A 129 -1.25 -14.02 -15.73
N ILE A 130 -1.07 -14.77 -16.81
CA ILE A 130 -1.45 -16.19 -16.84
C ILE A 130 -0.54 -17.02 -15.93
N ALA A 131 0.77 -16.75 -15.90
CA ALA A 131 1.70 -17.43 -15.01
C ALA A 131 1.30 -17.24 -13.53
N MET A 132 1.04 -16.00 -13.11
CA MET A 132 0.56 -15.69 -11.75
C MET A 132 -0.77 -16.36 -11.45
N ALA A 133 -1.69 -16.37 -12.42
CA ALA A 133 -3.00 -16.98 -12.24
C ALA A 133 -2.88 -18.49 -11.96
N LEU A 134 -2.06 -19.19 -12.75
CA LEU A 134 -1.82 -20.63 -12.63
C LEU A 134 -1.03 -20.98 -11.38
N ASP A 135 0.01 -20.21 -11.04
CA ASP A 135 0.81 -20.43 -9.83
C ASP A 135 -0.03 -20.25 -8.57
N THR A 136 -0.81 -19.15 -8.51
CA THR A 136 -1.74 -18.90 -7.40
C THR A 136 -2.79 -20.01 -7.32
N TRP A 137 -3.28 -20.50 -8.46
CA TRP A 137 -4.25 -21.59 -8.47
C TRP A 137 -3.65 -22.90 -7.98
N ALA A 138 -2.46 -23.30 -8.45
CA ALA A 138 -1.88 -24.60 -8.18
C ALA A 138 -1.22 -24.68 -6.79
N ASN A 139 -0.50 -23.63 -6.38
CA ASN A 139 0.47 -23.71 -5.29
C ASN A 139 0.06 -22.92 -4.02
N SER A 140 -0.97 -22.06 -4.09
CA SER A 140 -1.41 -21.28 -2.92
C SER A 140 -2.52 -21.97 -2.12
N PRO A 141 -2.65 -21.68 -0.80
CA PRO A 141 -3.78 -22.15 0.00
C PRO A 141 -5.12 -21.76 -0.63
N LYS A 142 -6.07 -22.70 -0.67
CA LYS A 142 -7.40 -22.54 -1.29
C LYS A 142 -8.35 -21.71 -0.41
N ASN A 143 -8.00 -20.46 -0.17
CA ASN A 143 -8.86 -19.48 0.51
C ASN A 143 -9.52 -18.52 -0.51
N THR A 144 -10.55 -17.79 -0.06
CA THR A 144 -11.32 -16.88 -0.92
C THR A 144 -10.46 -15.83 -1.63
N GLU A 145 -9.41 -15.34 -0.96
CA GLU A 145 -8.53 -14.29 -1.48
C GLU A 145 -7.69 -14.79 -2.66
N ASN A 146 -6.99 -15.92 -2.48
CA ASN A 146 -6.16 -16.53 -3.53
C ASN A 146 -6.99 -17.02 -4.72
N LEU A 147 -8.17 -17.58 -4.46
CA LEU A 147 -9.10 -17.98 -5.51
C LEU A 147 -9.57 -16.76 -6.32
N THR A 148 -9.96 -15.68 -5.64
CA THR A 148 -10.38 -14.44 -6.30
C THR A 148 -9.24 -13.80 -7.09
N LEU A 149 -8.02 -13.83 -6.55
CA LEU A 149 -6.84 -13.28 -7.20
C LEU A 149 -6.45 -14.05 -8.47
N SER A 150 -6.43 -15.38 -8.39
CA SER A 150 -6.15 -16.24 -9.54
C SER A 150 -7.15 -16.02 -10.67
N LEU A 151 -8.45 -15.99 -10.35
CA LEU A 151 -9.51 -15.68 -11.32
C LEU A 151 -9.34 -14.27 -11.92
N LYS A 152 -8.98 -13.29 -11.10
CA LYS A 152 -8.74 -11.92 -11.57
C LYS A 152 -7.59 -11.85 -12.57
N PHE A 153 -6.45 -12.49 -12.29
CA PHE A 153 -5.30 -12.49 -13.21
C PHE A 153 -5.61 -13.21 -14.52
N MET A 154 -6.25 -14.38 -14.46
CA MET A 154 -6.67 -15.10 -15.66
C MET A 154 -7.67 -14.27 -16.48
N GLY A 155 -8.71 -13.75 -15.82
CA GLY A 155 -9.74 -12.94 -16.47
C GLY A 155 -9.17 -11.68 -17.12
N GLN A 156 -8.24 -10.99 -16.46
CA GLN A 156 -7.55 -9.83 -17.02
C GLN A 156 -6.75 -10.19 -18.29
N ALA A 157 -6.00 -11.30 -18.28
CA ALA A 157 -5.22 -11.73 -19.42
C ALA A 157 -6.11 -12.09 -20.62
N ILE A 158 -7.16 -12.89 -20.39
CA ILE A 158 -8.11 -13.28 -21.44
C ILE A 158 -8.85 -12.06 -21.98
N CYS A 159 -9.29 -11.14 -21.12
CA CYS A 159 -9.93 -9.89 -21.53
C CYS A 159 -9.03 -9.08 -22.49
N TYR A 160 -7.74 -8.93 -22.18
CA TYR A 160 -6.80 -8.22 -23.06
C TYR A 160 -6.49 -8.94 -24.38
N LEU A 161 -6.54 -10.27 -24.41
CA LEU A 161 -6.23 -11.03 -25.62
C LEU A 161 -7.45 -11.20 -26.51
N ALA A 162 -8.60 -11.58 -25.95
CA ALA A 162 -9.79 -11.98 -26.69
C ALA A 162 -10.82 -10.85 -26.89
N TYR A 163 -10.81 -9.81 -26.03
CA TYR A 163 -11.85 -8.77 -25.99
C TYR A 163 -11.28 -7.35 -25.94
N ASP A 164 -10.02 -7.17 -26.37
CA ASP A 164 -9.29 -5.88 -26.39
C ASP A 164 -9.30 -5.09 -25.07
N GLY A 165 -9.51 -5.77 -23.94
CA GLY A 165 -9.60 -5.16 -22.62
C GLY A 165 -10.98 -4.59 -22.26
N HIS A 166 -11.99 -4.81 -23.09
CA HIS A 166 -13.38 -4.44 -22.84
C HIS A 166 -14.07 -5.48 -21.94
N GLY A 167 -13.95 -5.30 -20.62
CA GLY A 167 -14.63 -6.15 -19.65
C GLY A 167 -14.88 -5.44 -18.32
N ASP A 168 -15.85 -5.95 -17.55
CA ASP A 168 -16.18 -5.47 -16.22
C ASP A 168 -15.08 -5.85 -15.22
N TYR A 169 -14.24 -4.88 -14.88
CA TYR A 169 -13.13 -5.03 -13.94
C TYR A 169 -13.56 -5.49 -12.54
N LYS A 170 -14.81 -5.22 -12.12
CA LYS A 170 -15.32 -5.65 -10.81
C LYS A 170 -15.60 -7.15 -10.78
N ASN A 171 -15.94 -7.72 -11.94
CA ASN A 171 -16.29 -9.12 -12.15
C ASN A 171 -15.18 -9.86 -12.89
N GLN A 172 -13.94 -9.74 -12.42
CA GLN A 172 -12.76 -10.43 -12.99
C GLN A 172 -12.61 -10.19 -14.51
N HIS A 173 -12.87 -8.96 -14.97
CA HIS A 173 -12.81 -8.58 -16.39
C HIS A 173 -13.79 -9.36 -17.28
N CYS A 174 -14.98 -9.67 -16.76
CA CYS A 174 -16.04 -10.33 -17.51
C CYS A 174 -16.40 -9.55 -18.78
N PRO A 175 -16.43 -10.19 -19.96
CA PRO A 175 -16.82 -9.51 -21.20
C PRO A 175 -18.31 -9.10 -21.14
N LEU A 176 -18.66 -8.02 -21.84
CA LEU A 176 -20.00 -7.38 -21.75
C LEU A 176 -21.16 -8.29 -22.17
N ASN A 177 -20.88 -9.31 -22.98
CA ASN A 177 -21.84 -10.27 -23.52
C ASN A 177 -21.90 -11.59 -22.73
N SER A 178 -21.28 -11.67 -21.55
CA SER A 178 -21.32 -12.85 -20.68
C SER A 178 -21.80 -12.49 -19.28
N ASP A 179 -22.44 -13.44 -18.60
CA ASP A 179 -22.77 -13.29 -17.20
C ASP A 179 -21.57 -13.64 -16.29
N ALA A 180 -21.49 -12.98 -15.13
CA ALA A 180 -20.35 -13.09 -14.23
C ALA A 180 -20.21 -14.49 -13.59
N VAL A 181 -21.26 -15.32 -13.55
CA VAL A 181 -21.19 -16.67 -13.00
C VAL A 181 -20.56 -17.61 -14.02
N SER A 182 -21.10 -17.64 -15.24
CA SER A 182 -20.55 -18.43 -16.35
C SER A 182 -19.11 -18.04 -16.66
N TRP A 183 -18.79 -16.74 -16.62
CA TRP A 183 -17.41 -16.28 -16.78
C TRP A 183 -16.47 -16.87 -15.73
N ARG A 184 -16.83 -16.84 -14.45
CA ARG A 184 -15.99 -17.43 -13.38
C ARG A 184 -15.87 -18.94 -13.51
N LEU A 185 -16.91 -19.64 -13.97
CA LEU A 185 -16.85 -21.08 -14.23
C LEU A 185 -15.91 -21.40 -15.40
N LEU A 186 -15.94 -20.61 -16.47
CA LEU A 186 -15.01 -20.72 -17.60
C LEU A 186 -13.57 -20.46 -17.15
N LEU A 187 -13.32 -19.38 -16.42
CA LEU A 187 -11.99 -19.08 -15.89
C LEU A 187 -11.46 -20.19 -14.99
N ARG A 188 -12.33 -20.79 -14.15
CA ARG A 188 -11.99 -21.97 -13.34
C ARG A 188 -11.65 -23.18 -14.22
N ALA A 189 -12.39 -23.43 -15.28
CA ALA A 189 -12.12 -24.53 -16.21
C ALA A 189 -10.75 -24.34 -16.89
N LEU A 190 -10.46 -23.13 -17.39
CA LEU A 190 -9.15 -22.77 -17.93
C LEU A 190 -8.05 -22.94 -16.88
N LEU A 191 -8.23 -22.45 -15.65
CA LEU A 191 -7.23 -22.61 -14.60
C LEU A 191 -6.96 -24.08 -14.26
N ASN A 192 -7.99 -24.92 -14.19
CA ASN A 192 -7.87 -26.34 -13.92
C ASN A 192 -7.10 -27.08 -15.02
N ASP A 193 -7.42 -26.83 -16.30
CA ASP A 193 -6.72 -27.47 -17.42
C ASP A 193 -5.29 -26.91 -17.57
N GLY A 194 -5.09 -25.62 -17.32
CA GLY A 194 -3.81 -24.93 -17.40
C GLY A 194 -2.80 -25.35 -16.33
N VAL A 195 -3.20 -26.08 -15.28
CA VAL A 195 -2.24 -26.62 -14.29
C VAL A 195 -1.20 -27.53 -14.98
N LYS A 196 -1.51 -28.14 -16.13
CA LYS A 196 -0.54 -28.97 -16.88
C LYS A 196 0.72 -28.21 -17.35
N ILE A 197 0.63 -26.88 -17.50
CA ILE A 197 1.80 -26.03 -17.81
C ILE A 197 2.39 -25.35 -16.56
N CYS A 198 1.96 -25.76 -15.36
CA CYS A 198 2.40 -25.31 -14.03
C CYS A 198 2.72 -26.53 -13.15
N PRO A 199 4.00 -26.92 -13.07
CA PRO A 199 4.80 -26.38 -11.95
C PRO A 199 6.02 -25.58 -12.44
N PHE A 200 6.01 -25.13 -13.69
CA PHE A 200 7.14 -24.46 -14.35
C PHE A 200 8.43 -25.27 -14.28
N LYS A 201 8.32 -26.60 -14.28
CA LYS A 201 9.43 -27.54 -14.30
C LYS A 201 9.26 -28.58 -15.39
N VAL A 202 10.37 -28.98 -15.99
CA VAL A 202 10.47 -30.13 -16.90
C VAL A 202 11.69 -30.94 -16.47
N ASP A 203 11.50 -32.22 -16.19
CA ASP A 203 12.55 -33.15 -15.73
C ASP A 203 13.33 -32.63 -14.50
N GLY A 204 12.62 -32.01 -13.57
CA GLY A 204 13.19 -31.44 -12.33
C GLY A 204 13.84 -30.07 -12.46
N ASN A 205 14.06 -29.57 -13.68
CA ASN A 205 14.69 -28.27 -13.95
C ASN A 205 13.64 -27.17 -14.17
N ASP A 206 13.96 -25.95 -13.71
CA ASP A 206 13.08 -24.79 -13.92
C ASP A 206 12.97 -24.43 -15.42
N VAL A 207 11.76 -24.12 -15.86
CA VAL A 207 11.46 -23.73 -17.24
C VAL A 207 11.71 -22.23 -17.42
N LEU A 208 12.51 -21.88 -18.43
CA LEU A 208 12.73 -20.49 -18.82
C LEU A 208 11.54 -19.89 -19.58
N TRP A 209 11.35 -18.58 -19.48
CA TRP A 209 10.25 -17.86 -20.14
C TRP A 209 10.07 -18.17 -21.64
N PRO A 210 11.12 -18.22 -22.49
CA PRO A 210 10.93 -18.52 -23.91
C PRO A 210 10.32 -19.89 -24.16
N LYS A 211 10.74 -20.91 -23.40
CA LYS A 211 10.20 -22.28 -23.51
C LYS A 211 8.77 -22.34 -23.00
N TRP A 212 8.49 -21.71 -21.86
CA TRP A 212 7.15 -21.71 -21.28
C TRP A 212 6.12 -20.97 -22.15
N VAL A 213 6.52 -19.86 -22.80
CA VAL A 213 5.64 -19.11 -23.71
C VAL A 213 5.18 -19.97 -24.90
N LEU A 214 6.00 -20.91 -25.38
CA LEU A 214 5.58 -21.86 -26.42
C LEU A 214 4.48 -22.79 -25.89
N SER A 215 4.67 -23.36 -24.70
CA SER A 215 3.65 -24.19 -24.03
C SER A 215 2.36 -23.41 -23.77
N LEU A 216 2.48 -22.16 -23.34
CA LEU A 216 1.34 -21.26 -23.13
C LEU A 216 0.57 -21.00 -24.43
N LYS A 217 1.26 -20.79 -25.57
CA LYS A 217 0.62 -20.61 -26.87
C LYS A 217 -0.18 -21.84 -27.27
N SER A 218 0.44 -23.03 -27.22
CA SER A 218 -0.25 -24.29 -27.55
C SER A 218 -1.46 -24.54 -26.64
N TYR A 219 -1.32 -24.26 -25.35
CA TYR A 219 -2.42 -24.35 -24.40
C TYR A 219 -3.57 -23.40 -24.78
N LEU A 220 -3.31 -22.10 -24.94
CA LEU A 220 -4.34 -21.12 -25.27
C LEU A 220 -5.00 -21.38 -26.63
N GLU A 221 -4.24 -21.85 -27.63
CA GLU A 221 -4.78 -22.23 -28.94
C GLU A 221 -5.83 -23.33 -28.80
N SER A 222 -5.54 -24.37 -28.00
CA SER A 222 -6.47 -25.48 -27.76
C SER A 222 -7.71 -25.08 -26.96
N SER A 223 -7.59 -24.07 -26.09
CA SER A 223 -8.70 -23.61 -25.24
C SER A 223 -9.49 -22.45 -25.83
N TRP A 224 -9.03 -21.84 -26.94
CA TRP A 224 -9.58 -20.58 -27.44
C TRP A 224 -11.07 -20.67 -27.84
N GLN A 225 -11.47 -21.82 -28.37
CA GLN A 225 -12.86 -22.07 -28.81
C GLN A 225 -13.86 -22.09 -27.65
N GLN A 226 -13.41 -22.23 -26.41
CA GLN A 226 -14.27 -22.20 -25.21
C GLN A 226 -14.70 -20.78 -24.84
N LEU A 227 -14.04 -19.75 -25.39
CA LEU A 227 -14.33 -18.36 -25.06
C LEU A 227 -15.66 -17.91 -25.70
N PRO A 228 -16.54 -17.23 -24.97
CA PRO A 228 -17.82 -16.76 -25.51
C PRO A 228 -17.59 -15.58 -26.46
N GLN A 229 -17.81 -15.80 -27.76
CA GLN A 229 -17.76 -14.76 -28.81
C GLN A 229 -16.51 -13.86 -28.70
N PRO A 230 -15.28 -14.41 -28.80
CA PRO A 230 -14.07 -13.60 -28.77
C PRO A 230 -14.06 -12.63 -29.95
N GLN A 231 -13.64 -11.39 -29.72
CA GLN A 231 -13.48 -10.37 -30.78
C GLN A 231 -12.25 -10.66 -31.63
N ASN A 232 -11.22 -11.25 -31.02
CA ASN A 232 -9.97 -11.60 -31.67
C ASN A 232 -9.84 -13.11 -31.89
N GLN A 233 -9.39 -13.51 -33.08
CA GLN A 233 -8.97 -14.89 -33.35
C GLN A 233 -7.58 -15.15 -32.77
N PHE A 234 -7.31 -16.39 -32.35
CA PHE A 234 -6.02 -16.75 -31.75
C PHE A 234 -4.84 -16.47 -32.70
N ALA A 235 -5.02 -16.76 -33.99
CA ALA A 235 -4.00 -16.56 -35.02
C ALA A 235 -3.47 -15.12 -35.06
N ASP A 236 -4.34 -14.13 -34.79
CA ASP A 236 -4.02 -12.70 -34.84
C ASP A 236 -3.33 -12.21 -33.56
N ILE A 237 -3.58 -12.88 -32.43
CA ILE A 237 -3.06 -12.47 -31.12
C ILE A 237 -1.87 -13.28 -30.63
N LYS A 238 -1.50 -14.38 -31.31
CA LYS A 238 -0.36 -15.24 -30.92
C LYS A 238 0.96 -14.48 -30.79
N GLY A 239 1.14 -13.39 -31.53
CA GLY A 239 2.29 -12.49 -31.43
C GLY A 239 2.30 -11.61 -30.17
N LYS A 240 1.13 -11.36 -29.56
CA LYS A 240 0.97 -10.60 -28.31
C LYS A 240 1.33 -11.42 -27.07
N ILE A 241 1.44 -12.75 -27.20
CA ILE A 241 1.87 -13.69 -26.15
C ILE A 241 3.39 -13.84 -26.25
N ARG A 242 4.12 -13.22 -25.33
CA ARG A 242 5.58 -13.14 -25.36
C ARG A 242 6.17 -13.15 -23.96
N ALA A 243 7.43 -13.54 -23.86
CA ALA A 243 8.18 -13.46 -22.62
C ALA A 243 8.26 -12.00 -22.14
N PRO A 244 8.31 -11.74 -20.83
CA PRO A 244 8.60 -10.42 -20.28
C PRO A 244 9.90 -9.85 -20.82
N ASP A 245 9.99 -8.53 -20.89
CA ASP A 245 11.21 -7.88 -21.35
C ASP A 245 12.38 -8.26 -20.43
N ASN A 246 13.55 -8.51 -21.01
CA ASN A 246 14.76 -8.94 -20.28
C ASN A 246 14.66 -10.28 -19.51
N SER A 247 13.70 -11.15 -19.83
CA SER A 247 13.48 -12.43 -19.12
C SER A 247 13.99 -13.69 -19.84
N LYS A 248 14.73 -13.56 -20.94
CA LYS A 248 15.14 -14.68 -21.80
C LYS A 248 15.87 -15.81 -21.05
N THR A 249 16.66 -15.46 -20.03
CA THR A 249 17.44 -16.39 -19.21
C THR A 249 16.83 -16.64 -17.83
N LEU A 250 15.66 -16.07 -17.55
CA LEU A 250 15.02 -16.16 -16.23
C LEU A 250 14.01 -17.33 -16.20
N PRO A 251 13.93 -18.06 -15.07
CA PRO A 251 12.90 -19.06 -14.86
C PRO A 251 11.53 -18.41 -14.62
N VAL A 252 10.45 -19.09 -15.02
CA VAL A 252 9.08 -18.62 -14.75
C VAL A 252 8.74 -18.69 -13.26
N ARG A 253 9.36 -19.61 -12.51
CA ARG A 253 9.12 -19.82 -11.08
C ARG A 253 9.33 -18.58 -10.21
N GLY A 254 10.14 -17.61 -10.64
CA GLY A 254 10.28 -16.31 -9.95
C GLY A 254 8.98 -15.46 -9.92
N ILE A 255 7.91 -15.91 -10.59
CA ILE A 255 6.60 -15.27 -10.55
C ILE A 255 5.95 -15.36 -9.16
N SER A 256 6.25 -16.40 -8.37
CA SER A 256 5.69 -16.56 -7.02
C SER A 256 6.13 -15.43 -6.09
N ASP A 257 7.37 -14.92 -6.24
CA ASP A 257 7.91 -13.78 -5.48
C ASP A 257 7.19 -12.46 -5.82
N LEU A 258 6.65 -12.36 -7.03
CA LEU A 258 5.86 -11.20 -7.48
C LEU A 258 4.43 -11.24 -6.92
N VAL A 259 3.87 -12.44 -6.72
CA VAL A 259 2.55 -12.65 -6.12
C VAL A 259 2.56 -12.44 -4.60
N THR A 260 3.68 -12.72 -3.92
CA THR A 260 3.80 -12.65 -2.46
C THR A 260 3.93 -11.23 -1.87
N VAL A 261 4.07 -10.18 -2.68
CA VAL A 261 4.00 -8.79 -2.19
C VAL A 261 2.53 -8.35 -2.04
N GLN A 262 1.73 -9.12 -1.30
CA GLN A 262 0.41 -8.69 -0.86
C GLN A 262 0.54 -7.81 0.38
N ASN A 263 0.15 -6.55 0.25
CA ASN A 263 0.02 -5.66 1.39
C ASN A 263 -1.26 -6.00 2.15
N ASN A 264 -1.13 -6.77 3.23
CA ASN A 264 -2.24 -7.16 4.12
C ASN A 264 -2.64 -6.04 5.10
N ILE A 265 -1.95 -4.90 5.07
CA ILE A 265 -2.14 -3.80 6.01
C ILE A 265 -2.99 -2.71 5.35
N ARG A 266 -3.98 -2.22 6.09
CA ARG A 266 -4.87 -1.13 5.65
C ARG A 266 -4.05 0.09 5.23
N THR A 267 -4.19 0.49 3.96
CA THR A 267 -3.49 1.65 3.40
C THR A 267 -4.47 2.79 3.13
N THR A 268 -4.31 3.91 3.84
CA THR A 268 -5.32 4.98 3.85
C THR A 268 -4.73 6.37 4.14
N THR A 269 -5.51 7.42 3.93
CA THR A 269 -4.99 8.79 4.12
C THR A 269 -5.02 9.24 5.57
N ILE A 270 -4.16 10.20 5.94
CA ILE A 270 -4.13 10.84 7.26
C ILE A 270 -5.52 11.37 7.69
N HIS A 271 -6.30 11.88 6.73
CA HIS A 271 -7.64 12.43 7.01
C HIS A 271 -8.64 11.34 7.38
N SER A 272 -8.47 10.14 6.83
CA SER A 272 -9.38 9.02 7.01
C SER A 272 -9.23 8.39 8.40
N VAL A 273 -8.05 8.48 9.01
CA VAL A 273 -7.78 7.92 10.34
C VAL A 273 -7.94 8.93 11.48
N LYS A 274 -8.39 10.15 11.18
CA LYS A 274 -8.60 11.15 12.22
C LYS A 274 -9.72 10.67 13.16
N GLY A 275 -9.37 10.46 14.44
CA GLY A 275 -10.28 9.97 15.47
C GLY A 275 -10.07 8.49 15.81
N GLU A 276 -9.33 7.76 14.97
CA GLU A 276 -9.01 6.35 15.23
C GLU A 276 -7.87 6.18 16.24
N SER A 277 -7.84 5.02 16.89
CA SER A 277 -6.72 4.53 17.71
C SER A 277 -6.17 3.27 17.04
N LEU A 278 -4.87 3.26 16.75
CA LEU A 278 -4.18 2.16 16.06
C LEU A 278 -3.06 1.62 16.94
N GLU A 279 -2.70 0.34 16.85
CA GLU A 279 -1.54 -0.20 17.56
C GLU A 279 -0.23 0.28 16.93
N ALA A 280 -0.14 0.20 15.60
CA ALA A 280 1.03 0.60 14.82
C ALA A 280 0.66 1.45 13.61
N VAL A 281 1.52 2.42 13.28
CA VAL A 281 1.39 3.27 12.10
C VAL A 281 2.71 3.33 11.34
N LEU A 282 2.65 3.10 10.02
CA LEU A 282 3.71 3.46 9.08
C LEU A 282 3.29 4.73 8.32
N LEU A 283 3.92 5.85 8.62
CA LEU A 283 3.72 7.12 7.92
C LEU A 283 4.70 7.25 6.75
N LEU A 284 4.18 7.31 5.53
CA LEU A 284 4.96 7.47 4.30
C LEU A 284 5.07 8.95 3.92
N SER A 285 6.29 9.45 3.85
CA SER A 285 6.60 10.66 3.10
C SER A 285 6.53 10.38 1.61
N HIS A 286 5.99 11.32 0.85
CA HIS A 286 6.10 11.33 -0.60
C HIS A 286 7.57 11.49 -1.04
N PRO A 287 8.01 10.93 -2.18
CA PRO A 287 9.38 11.08 -2.66
C PRO A 287 9.70 12.47 -3.22
N ASN A 288 8.76 13.04 -3.97
CA ASN A 288 8.93 14.37 -4.54
C ASN A 288 8.59 15.48 -3.52
N LYS A 289 9.55 16.38 -3.26
CA LYS A 289 9.41 17.61 -2.43
C LYS A 289 8.28 18.53 -2.91
N GLN A 290 7.89 18.50 -4.19
CA GLN A 290 6.79 19.30 -4.72
C GLN A 290 5.40 18.84 -4.24
N SER A 291 5.30 17.65 -3.64
CA SER A 291 4.05 17.15 -3.04
C SER A 291 3.72 17.92 -1.76
N LYS A 292 2.98 19.02 -1.90
CA LYS A 292 2.62 19.95 -0.81
C LYS A 292 1.92 19.21 0.34
N GLY A 293 2.54 19.27 1.52
CA GLY A 293 2.09 18.56 2.73
C GLY A 293 2.23 17.03 2.68
N GLY A 294 2.75 16.46 1.60
CA GLY A 294 3.00 15.02 1.46
C GLY A 294 4.46 14.61 1.67
N HIS A 295 5.42 15.49 1.39
CA HIS A 295 6.83 15.26 1.69
C HIS A 295 7.18 15.68 3.13
N TYR A 296 8.04 14.91 3.82
CA TYR A 296 8.39 15.11 5.24
C TYR A 296 8.94 16.49 5.55
N SER A 297 9.64 17.12 4.61
CA SER A 297 10.20 18.47 4.80
C SER A 297 9.14 19.51 5.15
N HIS A 298 7.89 19.35 4.68
CA HIS A 298 6.78 20.25 5.03
C HIS A 298 6.19 20.00 6.43
N TRP A 299 6.54 18.86 7.05
CA TRP A 299 6.06 18.49 8.38
C TRP A 299 6.93 19.06 9.48
N ILE A 300 8.18 19.40 9.14
CA ILE A 300 9.21 19.89 10.05
C ILE A 300 9.68 21.31 9.70
N ALA A 301 9.01 21.97 8.74
CA ALA A 301 9.36 23.31 8.32
C ALA A 301 9.04 24.34 9.41
N GLU A 302 9.93 25.32 9.58
CA GLU A 302 9.80 26.38 10.60
C GLU A 302 8.77 27.46 10.23
N ASN A 303 8.20 27.42 9.02
CA ASN A 303 7.41 28.52 8.48
C ASN A 303 5.91 28.43 8.82
N VAL A 304 5.36 29.49 9.42
CA VAL A 304 3.98 29.52 9.97
C VAL A 304 2.89 29.32 8.91
N SER A 305 3.16 29.66 7.64
CA SER A 305 2.25 29.42 6.50
C SER A 305 2.02 27.93 6.20
N GLU A 306 2.92 27.05 6.65
CA GLU A 306 2.84 25.59 6.53
C GLU A 306 2.15 24.93 7.72
N GLY A 307 1.54 25.69 8.63
CA GLY A 307 0.96 25.17 9.86
C GLY A 307 -0.07 24.05 9.65
N GLU A 308 -0.74 23.94 8.50
CA GLU A 308 -1.60 22.78 8.21
C GLU A 308 -0.82 21.50 7.90
N HIS A 309 0.34 21.60 7.27
CA HIS A 309 1.19 20.46 6.93
C HIS A 309 1.79 19.83 8.19
N ILE A 310 2.24 20.67 9.13
CA ILE A 310 2.65 20.24 10.47
C ILE A 310 1.48 19.54 11.20
N ARG A 311 0.26 20.08 11.10
CA ARG A 311 -0.94 19.43 11.67
C ARG A 311 -1.27 18.07 11.03
N PHE A 312 -0.95 17.85 9.74
CA PHE A 312 -1.07 16.51 9.15
C PHE A 312 -0.13 15.53 9.84
N ALA A 313 1.14 15.92 10.04
CA ALA A 313 2.11 15.08 10.75
C ALA A 313 1.69 14.82 12.20
N TYR A 314 1.27 15.85 12.92
CA TYR A 314 0.73 15.70 14.28
C TYR A 314 -0.46 14.73 14.33
N VAL A 315 -1.43 14.87 13.42
CA VAL A 315 -2.58 13.95 13.36
C VAL A 315 -2.11 12.53 13.10
N ALA A 316 -1.21 12.30 12.14
CA ALA A 316 -0.70 10.97 11.84
C ALA A 316 0.07 10.35 13.01
N CYS A 317 0.99 11.10 13.62
CA CYS A 317 1.85 10.63 14.71
C CYS A 317 1.10 10.41 16.03
N SER A 318 -0.08 11.02 16.21
CA SER A 318 -0.90 10.85 17.42
C SER A 318 -1.98 9.75 17.32
N ARG A 319 -1.99 8.96 16.24
CA ARG A 319 -2.87 7.79 16.08
C ARG A 319 -2.33 6.50 16.70
N PRO A 320 -1.03 6.15 16.61
CA PRO A 320 -0.54 4.89 17.15
C PRO A 320 -0.46 4.89 18.68
N MET A 321 -0.68 3.72 19.27
CA MET A 321 -0.56 3.46 20.71
C MET A 321 0.85 3.01 21.07
N HIS A 322 1.47 2.20 20.21
CA HIS A 322 2.71 1.46 20.54
C HIS A 322 3.85 1.63 19.54
N SER A 323 3.56 1.75 18.24
CA SER A 323 4.60 1.86 17.20
C SER A 323 4.30 2.95 16.18
N LEU A 324 5.27 3.82 15.94
CA LEU A 324 5.27 4.85 14.91
C LEU A 324 6.54 4.73 14.07
N VAL A 325 6.35 4.36 12.81
CA VAL A 325 7.42 4.31 11.82
C VAL A 325 7.22 5.45 10.83
N LEU A 326 8.26 6.26 10.62
CA LEU A 326 8.31 7.24 9.54
C LEU A 326 9.21 6.70 8.43
N ALA A 327 8.69 6.58 7.22
CA ALA A 327 9.47 6.22 6.04
C ALA A 327 9.66 7.44 5.12
N THR A 328 10.92 7.79 4.85
CA THR A 328 11.32 8.91 3.99
C THR A 328 12.16 8.42 2.81
N PRO A 329 12.30 9.21 1.73
CA PRO A 329 13.41 9.05 0.80
C PRO A 329 14.75 9.12 1.52
N LYS A 330 15.83 8.66 0.86
CA LYS A 330 17.20 8.82 1.35
C LYS A 330 17.47 10.26 1.80
N LEU A 331 18.00 10.38 3.01
CA LEU A 331 18.25 11.65 3.69
C LEU A 331 19.75 11.99 3.66
N ASN A 332 20.04 13.28 3.50
CA ASN A 332 21.38 13.77 3.82
C ASN A 332 21.59 13.85 5.35
N LYS A 333 22.83 14.12 5.79
CA LYS A 333 23.19 14.17 7.21
C LYS A 333 22.35 15.19 8.00
N LYS A 334 22.09 16.37 7.45
CA LYS A 334 21.31 17.43 8.10
C LYS A 334 19.85 17.03 8.23
N GLU A 335 19.24 16.56 7.14
CA GLU A 335 17.84 16.12 7.11
C GLU A 335 17.59 14.99 8.12
N ARG A 336 18.53 14.04 8.23
CA ARG A 336 18.48 12.97 9.24
C ARG A 336 18.58 13.52 10.66
N ALA A 337 19.51 14.44 10.92
CA ALA A 337 19.66 15.06 12.24
C ALA A 337 18.40 15.84 12.66
N ASP A 338 17.74 16.51 11.72
CA ASP A 338 16.51 17.27 12.01
C ASP A 338 15.34 16.37 12.40
N LEU A 339 15.20 15.19 11.76
CA LEU A 339 14.21 14.18 12.17
C LEU A 339 14.56 13.51 13.50
N GLN A 340 15.85 13.29 13.77
CA GLN A 340 16.33 12.75 15.06
C GLN A 340 16.05 13.70 16.22
N LYS A 341 16.17 15.02 16.03
CA LYS A 341 15.79 16.03 17.04
C LYS A 341 14.31 15.96 17.43
N ILE A 342 13.44 15.51 16.52
CA ILE A 342 12.00 15.32 16.76
C ILE A 342 11.73 13.98 17.47
N GLY A 343 12.69 13.05 17.49
CA GLY A 343 12.60 11.76 18.16
C GLY A 343 12.61 10.54 17.22
N PHE A 344 12.75 10.73 15.91
CA PHE A 344 12.83 9.61 14.96
C PHE A 344 14.23 9.00 14.92
N ILE A 345 14.34 7.74 15.34
CA ILE A 345 15.63 7.04 15.48
C ILE A 345 15.82 6.08 14.29
N SER A 346 16.99 6.11 13.67
CA SER A 346 17.34 5.16 12.61
C SER A 346 17.28 3.72 13.11
N ASP A 347 16.68 2.86 12.31
CA ASP A 347 16.65 1.41 12.55
C ASP A 347 18.08 0.86 12.60
N SER A 348 18.43 0.19 13.71
CA SER A 348 19.78 -0.33 13.96
C SER A 348 20.13 -1.57 13.12
N ASN A 349 19.13 -2.15 12.45
CA ASN A 349 19.23 -3.39 11.67
C ASN A 349 19.28 -3.15 10.14
N ASN A 350 19.70 -1.97 9.70
CA ASN A 350 19.70 -1.56 8.28
C ASN A 350 21.08 -1.62 7.64
#